data_AF-A0A2S9DHT4-F1
#
_entry.id   AF-A0A2S9DHT4-F1
#
_cell.length_a   1.000
_cell.length_b   1.000
_cell.length_c   1.000
_cell.angle_alpha   90.00
_cell.angle_beta   90.00
_cell.angle_gamma   90.00
#
_symmetry.space_group_name_H-M   'P 1'
#
loop_
_entity.id
_entity.type
_entity.pdbx_description
1 polymer ?
#
loop_
_entity_poly.entity_id
_entity_poly.type
_entity_poly.pdbx_seq_one_letter_code
_entity_poly.pdbx_strand_id
1 'polypeptide(L)'
;MNSASRLIAALENAGFPVASHDFTKLRGVVSYDPLNVTIDVRSIGIDGAEVRERLALEHGILTDLATSSTVVALLPPGTDLQESDLVEALTAIRRGGNAGSRSGIPPLAGTGALKLTPRDAYFAQAVVVDDRRVYPRRPRCGHRELQGCT
;
A
#
# COMPACT_ATOMS: atom_id res chain seq x y z
N MET A 1 -20.70 18.96 -4.45
CA MET A 1 -19.96 17.71 -4.15
C MET A 1 -19.25 17.29 -5.43
N ASN A 2 -17.94 17.04 -5.42
CA ASN A 2 -17.20 16.59 -6.62
C ASN A 2 -17.17 15.05 -6.68
N SER A 3 -16.76 14.46 -7.81
CA SER A 3 -16.76 13.00 -7.99
C SER A 3 -15.93 12.24 -6.95
N ALA A 4 -14.79 12.82 -6.53
CA ALA A 4 -13.98 12.21 -5.48
C ALA A 4 -14.70 12.14 -4.13
N SER A 5 -15.32 13.24 -3.69
CA SER A 5 -16.06 13.26 -2.41
C SER A 5 -17.22 12.28 -2.40
N ARG A 6 -17.90 12.11 -3.55
CA ARG A 6 -18.98 11.15 -3.69
C ARG A 6 -18.46 9.70 -3.63
N LEU A 7 -17.37 9.37 -4.34
CA LEU A 7 -16.72 8.05 -4.27
C LEU A 7 -16.28 7.68 -2.85
N ILE A 8 -15.61 8.62 -2.18
CA ILE A 8 -15.12 8.42 -0.81
C ILE A 8 -16.31 8.10 0.11
N ALA A 9 -17.39 8.87 0.02
CA ALA A 9 -18.59 8.61 0.81
C ALA A 9 -19.20 7.23 0.50
N ALA A 10 -19.23 6.82 -0.78
CA ALA A 10 -19.74 5.51 -1.19
C ALA A 10 -18.91 4.35 -0.60
N LEU A 11 -17.57 4.48 -0.63
CA LEU A 11 -16.64 3.50 -0.05
C LEU A 11 -16.79 3.38 1.47
N GLU A 12 -16.84 4.52 2.17
CA GLU A 12 -17.01 4.53 3.63
C GLU A 12 -18.35 3.90 4.04
N ASN A 13 -19.43 4.24 3.35
CA ASN A 13 -20.76 3.66 3.59
C ASN A 13 -20.79 2.14 3.35
N ALA A 14 -19.97 1.63 2.43
CA ALA A 14 -19.86 0.20 2.14
C ALA A 14 -18.87 -0.55 3.07
N GLY A 15 -18.27 0.15 4.03
CA GLY A 15 -17.31 -0.41 5.00
C GLY A 15 -15.91 -0.63 4.42
N PHE A 16 -15.50 0.18 3.44
CA PHE A 16 -14.15 0.24 2.92
C PHE A 16 -13.49 1.56 3.37
N PRO A 17 -12.68 1.54 4.44
CA PRO A 17 -12.04 2.75 4.95
C PRO A 17 -11.13 3.40 3.89
N VAL A 18 -11.14 4.73 3.81
CA VAL A 18 -10.23 5.49 2.96
C VAL A 18 -9.06 5.99 3.80
N ALA A 19 -7.88 5.37 3.62
CA ALA A 19 -6.71 5.63 4.45
C ALA A 19 -6.16 7.06 4.29
N SER A 20 -6.38 7.70 3.13
CA SER A 20 -5.85 9.02 2.83
C SER A 20 -6.44 10.14 3.72
N HIS A 21 -7.62 9.93 4.30
CA HIS A 21 -8.23 10.86 5.27
C HIS A 21 -7.37 11.07 6.52
N ASP A 22 -6.62 10.04 6.93
CA ASP A 22 -5.80 10.09 8.14
C ASP A 22 -4.40 10.66 7.89
N PHE A 23 -4.02 10.93 6.64
CA PHE A 23 -2.66 11.39 6.32
C PHE A 23 -2.34 12.74 6.95
N THR A 24 -3.31 13.65 7.06
CA THR A 24 -3.13 14.97 7.68
C THR A 24 -2.85 14.89 9.19
N LYS A 25 -3.06 13.73 9.81
CA LYS A 25 -2.69 13.46 11.22
C LYS A 25 -1.19 13.18 11.37
N LEU A 26 -0.47 12.92 10.27
CA LEU A 26 0.96 12.62 10.27
C LEU A 26 1.80 13.90 10.23
N ARG A 27 2.88 13.92 11.02
CA ARG A 27 3.84 15.03 11.01
C ARG A 27 4.45 15.19 9.62
N GLY A 28 4.42 16.40 9.08
CA GLY A 28 5.01 16.73 7.79
C GLY A 28 4.07 16.60 6.60
N VAL A 29 2.82 16.17 6.81
CA VAL A 29 1.79 16.18 5.77
C VAL A 29 1.02 17.50 5.82
N VAL A 30 1.05 18.25 4.72
CA VAL A 30 0.32 19.52 4.59
C VAL A 30 -1.10 19.31 4.08
N SER A 31 -1.28 18.43 3.11
CA SER A 31 -2.57 18.05 2.51
C SER A 31 -2.42 16.70 1.81
N TYR A 32 -3.53 16.12 1.36
CA TYR A 32 -3.57 14.99 0.43
C TYR A 32 -4.29 15.38 -0.86
N ASP A 33 -4.05 14.61 -1.94
CA ASP A 33 -4.77 14.75 -3.21
C ASP A 33 -6.08 13.94 -3.16
N PRO A 34 -7.26 14.57 -3.26
CA PRO A 34 -8.54 13.86 -3.22
C PRO A 34 -8.79 12.98 -4.45
N LEU A 35 -8.08 13.18 -5.57
CA LEU A 35 -8.19 12.33 -6.76
C LEU A 35 -7.40 11.03 -6.65
N ASN A 36 -6.57 10.89 -5.62
CA ASN A 36 -5.83 9.68 -5.29
C ASN A 36 -6.46 9.01 -4.05
N VAL A 37 -7.41 8.11 -4.29
CA VAL A 37 -8.19 7.48 -3.22
C VAL A 37 -7.49 6.18 -2.80
N THR A 38 -6.83 6.22 -1.64
CA THR A 38 -6.20 5.04 -1.03
C THR A 38 -7.23 4.27 -0.21
N ILE A 39 -7.60 3.08 -0.68
CA ILE A 39 -8.65 2.24 -0.10
C ILE A 39 -8.02 1.13 0.74
N ASP A 40 -8.47 0.99 1.98
CA ASP A 40 -8.12 -0.12 2.85
C ASP A 40 -8.91 -1.38 2.48
N VAL A 41 -8.18 -2.45 2.14
CA VAL A 41 -8.76 -3.73 1.71
C VAL A 41 -8.54 -4.84 2.74
N ARG A 42 -8.05 -4.51 3.94
CA ARG A 42 -7.77 -5.47 5.02
C ARG A 42 -9.01 -6.28 5.44
N SER A 43 -10.20 -5.71 5.26
CA SER A 43 -11.49 -6.35 5.56
C SER A 43 -11.94 -7.37 4.50
N ILE A 44 -11.30 -7.41 3.33
CA ILE A 44 -11.62 -8.36 2.24
C ILE A 44 -11.03 -9.75 2.54
N GLY A 45 -9.95 -9.82 3.33
CA GLY A 45 -9.34 -11.08 3.75
C GLY A 45 -8.28 -11.62 2.79
N ILE A 46 -7.97 -10.90 1.71
CA ILE A 46 -6.84 -11.16 0.81
C ILE A 46 -5.93 -9.91 0.75
N ASP A 47 -4.73 -10.04 0.19
CA ASP A 47 -3.82 -8.90 0.06
C ASP A 47 -4.25 -7.96 -1.08
N GLY A 48 -3.77 -6.71 -1.07
CA GLY A 48 -4.17 -5.74 -2.08
C GLY A 48 -3.66 -6.06 -3.48
N ALA A 49 -2.58 -6.84 -3.64
CA ALA A 49 -2.12 -7.25 -4.96
C ALA A 49 -3.13 -8.20 -5.61
N GLU A 50 -3.68 -9.14 -4.83
CA GLU A 50 -4.76 -10.03 -5.27
C GLU A 50 -6.06 -9.26 -5.52
N VAL A 51 -6.43 -8.31 -4.64
CA VAL A 51 -7.61 -7.44 -4.89
C VAL A 51 -7.47 -6.70 -6.23
N ARG A 52 -6.29 -6.12 -6.49
CA ARG A 52 -6.03 -5.42 -7.76
C ARG A 52 -6.16 -6.36 -8.96
N GLU A 53 -5.62 -7.56 -8.87
CA GLU A 53 -5.71 -8.55 -9.95
C GLU A 53 -7.16 -8.92 -10.25
N ARG A 54 -7.97 -9.17 -9.22
CA ARG A 54 -9.41 -9.48 -9.40
C ARG A 54 -10.20 -8.29 -9.92
N LEU A 55 -9.95 -7.08 -9.43
CA LEU A 55 -10.56 -5.87 -9.98
C LEU A 55 -10.28 -5.73 -11.48
N ALA A 56 -9.05 -6.00 -11.91
CA ALA A 56 -8.68 -5.92 -13.32
C ALA A 56 -9.29 -7.04 -14.17
N LEU A 57 -9.16 -8.29 -13.74
CA LEU A 57 -9.53 -9.47 -14.53
C LEU A 57 -11.02 -9.79 -14.49
N GLU A 58 -11.69 -9.60 -13.35
CA GLU A 58 -13.09 -9.96 -13.15
C GLU A 58 -14.03 -8.77 -13.38
N HIS A 59 -13.56 -7.55 -13.14
CA HIS A 59 -14.38 -6.33 -13.17
C HIS A 59 -13.92 -5.26 -14.17
N GLY A 60 -12.76 -5.43 -14.83
CA GLY A 60 -12.24 -4.44 -15.79
C GLY A 60 -11.79 -3.12 -15.15
N ILE A 61 -11.55 -3.09 -13.84
CA ILE A 61 -11.16 -1.90 -13.09
C ILE A 61 -9.65 -1.93 -12.81
N LEU A 62 -8.93 -0.96 -13.38
CA LEU A 62 -7.48 -0.80 -13.16
C LEU A 62 -7.21 0.16 -12.00
N THR A 63 -6.49 -0.33 -10.99
CA THR A 63 -5.98 0.51 -9.89
C THR A 63 -4.52 0.90 -10.14
N ASP A 64 -4.12 2.09 -9.69
CA ASP A 64 -2.77 2.62 -9.88
C ASP A 64 -1.70 1.79 -9.15
N LEU A 65 -1.92 1.56 -7.86
CA LEU A 65 -0.98 0.86 -6.98
C LEU A 65 -1.71 -0.05 -6.01
N ALA A 66 -1.03 -1.12 -5.58
CA ALA A 66 -1.49 -2.00 -4.52
C ALA A 66 -0.35 -2.32 -3.55
N THR A 67 -0.70 -2.40 -2.26
CA THR A 67 0.16 -2.88 -1.18
C THR A 67 -0.45 -4.14 -0.56
N SER A 68 0.16 -4.69 0.49
CA SER A 68 -0.44 -5.80 1.24
C SER A 68 -1.75 -5.45 1.95
N SER A 69 -2.10 -4.17 2.11
CA SER A 69 -3.28 -3.72 2.87
C SER A 69 -4.16 -2.70 2.15
N THR A 70 -3.71 -2.16 1.03
CA THR A 70 -4.42 -1.08 0.33
C THR A 70 -4.37 -1.25 -1.18
N VAL A 71 -5.36 -0.70 -1.86
CA VAL A 71 -5.34 -0.42 -3.30
C VAL A 71 -5.60 1.06 -3.53
N VAL A 72 -5.06 1.62 -4.61
CA VAL A 72 -5.18 3.05 -4.92
C VAL A 72 -6.00 3.22 -6.20
N ALA A 73 -7.14 3.90 -6.08
CA ALA A 73 -7.92 4.36 -7.22
C ALA A 73 -7.51 5.79 -7.57
N LEU A 74 -6.94 5.98 -8.75
CA LEU A 74 -6.69 7.30 -9.32
C LEU A 74 -7.90 7.72 -10.14
N LEU A 75 -8.38 8.95 -9.95
CA LEU A 75 -9.51 9.51 -10.69
C LEU A 75 -9.00 10.55 -11.70
N PRO A 76 -8.82 10.19 -12.98
CA PRO A 76 -8.39 11.15 -13.99
C PRO A 76 -9.49 12.19 -14.26
N PRO A 77 -9.11 13.42 -14.64
CA PRO A 77 -10.08 14.42 -15.09
C PRO A 77 -10.88 13.91 -16.28
N GLY A 78 -12.18 14.18 -16.30
CA GLY A 78 -13.09 13.73 -17.36
C GLY A 78 -13.52 12.26 -17.27
N THR A 79 -13.11 11.54 -16.23
CA THR A 79 -13.58 10.16 -15.98
C THR A 79 -14.90 10.19 -15.25
N ASP A 80 -15.92 9.55 -15.83
CA ASP A 80 -17.19 9.28 -15.15
C ASP A 80 -17.13 7.88 -14.56
N LEU A 81 -16.26 7.69 -13.57
CA LEU A 81 -16.24 6.46 -12.79
C LEU A 81 -17.54 6.43 -11.99
N GLN A 82 -18.44 5.52 -12.32
CA GLN A 82 -19.62 5.31 -11.48
C GLN A 82 -19.12 4.71 -10.17
N GLU A 83 -19.35 5.43 -9.09
CA GLU A 83 -18.86 5.07 -7.75
C GLU A 83 -19.42 3.72 -7.29
N SER A 84 -20.61 3.39 -7.78
CA SER A 84 -21.25 2.08 -7.63
C SER A 84 -20.37 0.96 -8.14
N ASP A 85 -19.69 1.11 -9.28
CA ASP A 85 -18.99 0.02 -9.96
C ASP A 85 -17.82 -0.48 -9.11
N LEU A 86 -17.02 0.43 -8.57
CA LEU A 86 -15.90 0.08 -7.69
C LEU A 86 -16.39 -0.52 -6.37
N VAL A 87 -17.42 0.07 -5.76
CA VAL A 87 -17.98 -0.41 -4.49
C VAL A 87 -18.60 -1.81 -4.65
N GLU A 88 -19.31 -2.05 -5.74
CA GLU A 88 -19.91 -3.34 -6.08
C GLU A 88 -18.83 -4.39 -6.35
N ALA A 89 -17.80 -4.06 -7.12
CA ALA A 89 -16.68 -4.96 -7.40
C ALA A 89 -15.95 -5.35 -6.10
N LEU A 90 -15.58 -4.38 -5.26
CA LEU A 90 -14.95 -4.66 -3.97
C LEU A 90 -15.85 -5.51 -3.06
N THR A 91 -17.16 -5.27 -3.09
CA THR A 91 -18.13 -6.06 -2.32
C THR A 91 -18.28 -7.48 -2.84
N ALA A 92 -18.26 -7.68 -4.17
CA ALA A 92 -18.27 -8.99 -4.81
C ALA A 92 -17.03 -9.79 -4.42
N ILE A 93 -15.84 -9.19 -4.53
CA ILE A 93 -14.57 -9.79 -4.13
C ILE A 93 -14.61 -10.19 -2.63
N ARG A 94 -15.09 -9.29 -1.75
CA ARG A 94 -15.23 -9.58 -0.31
C ARG A 94 -16.15 -10.77 -0.02
N ARG A 95 -17.22 -10.97 -0.81
CA ARG A 95 -18.15 -12.11 -0.65
C ARG A 95 -17.57 -13.43 -1.15
N GLY A 96 -16.71 -13.37 -2.18
CA GLY A 96 -16.08 -14.56 -2.79
C GLY A 96 -14.76 -15.00 -2.13
N GLY A 97 -14.24 -14.23 -1.17
CA GLY A 97 -12.95 -14.49 -0.54
C GLY A 97 -13.00 -15.55 0.57
N ASN A 98 -12.09 -16.53 0.50
CA ASN A 98 -11.67 -17.29 1.68
C ASN A 98 -10.53 -16.51 2.34
N ALA A 99 -10.63 -16.21 3.63
CA ALA A 99 -9.62 -15.43 4.35
C ALA A 99 -8.22 -16.08 4.21
N GLY A 100 -7.33 -15.42 3.47
CA GLY A 100 -5.93 -15.79 3.33
C GLY A 100 -5.09 -15.33 4.53
N SER A 101 -3.92 -15.95 4.69
CA SER A 101 -2.96 -15.54 5.72
C SER A 101 -2.37 -14.18 5.37
N ARG A 102 -2.61 -13.19 6.24
CA ARG A 102 -2.05 -11.84 6.09
C ARG A 102 -0.64 -11.81 6.65
N SER A 103 0.35 -11.58 5.78
CA SER A 103 1.71 -11.27 6.24
C SER A 103 1.73 -9.89 6.89
N GLY A 104 2.41 -9.76 8.04
CA GLY A 104 2.66 -8.46 8.66
C GLY A 104 3.53 -7.58 7.75
N ILE A 105 3.30 -6.26 7.82
CA ILE A 105 4.14 -5.27 7.13
C ILE A 105 5.39 -5.05 7.99
N PRO A 106 6.61 -5.36 7.50
CA PRO A 106 7.82 -5.06 8.24
C PRO A 106 7.97 -3.52 8.39
N PRO A 107 8.59 -3.04 9.48
CA PRO A 107 8.83 -1.62 9.63
C PRO A 107 9.75 -1.10 8.51
N LEU A 108 9.56 0.17 8.13
CA LEU A 108 10.48 0.85 7.22
C LEU A 108 11.90 0.79 7.80
N ALA A 109 12.88 0.47 6.96
CA ALA A 109 14.27 0.56 7.33
C ALA A 109 14.62 2.02 7.68
N GLY A 110 15.49 2.21 8.66
CA GLY A 110 16.04 3.52 8.97
C GLY A 110 16.82 4.10 7.78
N THR A 111 17.03 5.41 7.79
CA THR A 111 17.86 6.07 6.78
C THR A 111 19.30 5.57 6.85
N GLY A 112 19.85 5.18 5.69
CA GLY A 112 21.25 4.77 5.58
C GLY A 112 22.20 5.97 5.61
N ALA A 113 23.46 5.73 5.98
CA ALA A 113 24.50 6.75 5.89
C ALA A 113 24.84 7.06 4.43
N LEU A 114 24.90 8.34 4.06
CA LEU A 114 25.34 8.78 2.74
C LEU A 114 26.85 8.50 2.58
N LYS A 115 27.21 7.54 1.72
CA LYS A 115 28.61 7.19 1.43
C LYS A 115 29.13 7.84 0.14
N LEU A 116 28.27 7.96 -0.86
CA LEU A 116 28.52 8.59 -2.16
C LEU A 116 27.27 9.37 -2.56
N THR A 117 27.43 10.40 -3.37
CA THR A 117 26.27 11.05 -4.00
C THR A 117 25.63 10.08 -5.01
N PRO A 118 24.33 10.24 -5.33
CA PRO A 118 23.70 9.43 -6.38
C PRO A 118 24.45 9.47 -7.72
N ARG A 119 25.08 10.61 -8.04
CA ARG A 119 25.87 10.79 -9.26
C ARG A 119 27.18 10.00 -9.20
N ASP A 120 27.94 10.10 -8.12
CA ASP A 120 29.20 9.37 -7.99
C ASP A 120 28.95 7.86 -7.91
N ALA A 121 27.88 7.44 -7.23
CA ALA A 121 27.48 6.05 -7.16
C ALA A 121 27.12 5.46 -8.53
N TYR A 122 26.49 6.24 -9.41
CA TYR A 122 26.17 5.82 -10.78
C TYR A 122 27.43 5.51 -11.62
N PHE A 123 28.51 6.27 -11.43
CA PHE A 123 29.78 6.08 -12.15
C PHE A 123 30.79 5.17 -11.43
N ALA A 124 30.50 4.76 -10.20
CA ALA A 124 31.36 3.86 -9.44
C ALA A 124 31.32 2.43 -9.99
N GLN A 125 32.36 1.65 -9.73
CA GLN A 125 32.35 0.22 -10.01
C GLN A 125 31.32 -0.48 -9.13
N ALA A 126 30.48 -1.33 -9.73
CA ALA A 126 29.44 -2.09 -9.04
C ALA A 126 29.61 -3.60 -9.27
N VAL A 127 29.28 -4.40 -8.25
CA VAL A 127 29.23 -5.86 -8.34
C VAL A 127 27.87 -6.34 -7.83
N VAL A 128 27.33 -7.40 -8.43
CA VAL A 128 26.11 -8.05 -7.95
C VAL A 128 26.42 -8.81 -6.66
N VAL A 129 25.57 -8.64 -5.64
CA VAL A 129 25.70 -9.28 -4.33
C VAL A 129 24.38 -9.89 -3.90
N ASP A 130 24.43 -10.93 -3.06
CA ASP A 130 23.25 -11.53 -2.41
C ASP A 130 22.60 -10.55 -1.43
N ASP A 131 21.27 -10.67 -1.24
CA ASP A 131 20.52 -9.80 -0.34
C ASP A 131 21.07 -9.84 1.10
N ARG A 132 21.53 -11.01 1.56
CA ARG A 132 22.11 -11.19 2.90
C ARG A 132 23.41 -10.43 3.10
N ARG A 133 24.14 -10.10 2.03
CA ARG A 133 25.37 -9.28 2.10
C ARG A 133 25.05 -7.79 2.27
N VAL A 134 23.93 -7.33 1.70
CA VAL A 134 23.51 -5.92 1.74
C VAL A 134 22.74 -5.63 3.03
N TYR A 135 21.86 -6.53 3.41
CA TYR A 135 21.03 -6.46 4.61
C TYR A 135 21.35 -7.64 5.54
N PRO A 136 22.50 -7.63 6.23
CA PRO A 136 22.81 -8.68 7.18
C PRO A 136 21.69 -8.74 8.22
N ARG A 137 21.01 -9.88 8.32
CA ARG A 137 19.97 -10.05 9.33
C ARG A 137 20.63 -9.86 10.69
N ARG A 138 20.12 -8.93 11.51
CA ARG A 138 20.51 -8.90 12.91
C ARG A 138 20.25 -10.31 13.47
N PRO A 139 21.20 -10.91 14.20
CA PRO A 139 20.94 -12.18 14.87
C PRO A 139 19.66 -12.02 15.68
N ARG A 140 18.76 -13.00 15.61
CA ARG A 140 17.59 -13.02 16.49
C ARG A 140 18.15 -13.08 17.90
N CYS A 141 18.21 -11.95 18.61
CA CYS A 141 18.47 -11.92 20.05
C CYS A 141 17.31 -12.74 20.64
N GLY A 142 17.55 -14.03 20.89
CA GLY A 142 16.59 -14.94 21.49
C GLY A 142 16.23 -14.40 22.87
N HIS A 143 15.02 -14.68 23.35
CA HIS A 143 14.47 -14.17 24.61
C HIS A 143 15.29 -14.46 25.90
N ARG A 144 16.54 -14.93 25.82
CA ARG A 144 17.35 -15.34 26.97
C ARG A 144 18.69 -14.65 27.21
N GLU A 145 19.19 -13.75 26.35
CA GLU A 145 20.49 -13.14 26.60
C GLU A 145 20.52 -11.63 26.27
N LEU A 146 20.15 -10.81 27.26
CA LEU A 146 20.19 -9.35 27.26
C LEU A 146 21.57 -8.78 27.63
N GLN A 147 22.68 -9.39 27.19
CA GLN A 147 24.02 -8.90 27.58
C GLN A 147 24.99 -8.59 26.44
N GLY A 148 24.58 -8.68 25.16
CA GLY A 148 25.50 -8.44 24.04
C GLY A 148 24.93 -7.73 22.81
N CYS A 149 23.70 -7.22 22.89
CA CYS A 149 23.10 -6.41 21.82
C CYS A 149 23.46 -4.92 22.09
N THR A 150 24.72 -4.49 21.84
CA THR A 150 25.09 -3.05 21.70
C THR A 150 25.02 -2.61 20.25
#